data_AF-A0A3B6IPZ6-F1
#
_entry.id   AF-A0A3B6IPZ6-F1
#
_cell.length_a   1.000
_cell.length_b   1.000
_cell.length_c   1.000
_cell.angle_alpha   90.00
_cell.angle_beta   90.00
_cell.angle_gamma   90.00
#
_symmetry.space_group_name_H-M   'P 1'
#
loop_
_entity.id
_entity.type
_entity.pdbx_description
1 polymer ?
#
loop_
_entity_poly.entity_id
_entity_poly.type
_entity_poly.pdbx_seq_one_letter_code
_entity_poly.pdbx_strand_id
1 'polypeptide(L)'
;MKSKPRDKVILATKVSGYSDRTFLRDNAEMVRADAPNIKESVEKSLSRLSTDYIDLLHIHWPDRYVALYGEFSYDSTKWKPSVPFEDQLKALQELIDEGKVRYIGVSNETSYGVMRFVQAAKLHGLPKIVSIQNGYSLLVRCSFEVDLAEVCHPNNCNVGLLAYSPLGSGVLTGKYLDDNSGNSKSFRLNLFPGYM
;
A
#
# COMPACT_ATOMS: atom_id res chain seq x y z
N MET A 1 -15.88 -11.80 -8.75
CA MET A 1 -17.15 -11.32 -8.16
C MET A 1 -18.41 -11.98 -8.74
N LYS A 2 -18.33 -12.83 -9.78
CA LYS A 2 -19.50 -13.39 -10.51
C LYS A 2 -20.57 -14.15 -9.68
N SER A 3 -20.32 -14.48 -8.41
CA SER A 3 -21.26 -15.22 -7.55
C SER A 3 -21.70 -14.46 -6.28
N LYS A 4 -21.19 -13.25 -6.02
CA LYS A 4 -21.60 -12.45 -4.85
C LYS A 4 -22.04 -11.06 -5.27
N PRO A 5 -23.11 -10.51 -4.67
CA PRO A 5 -23.51 -9.12 -4.90
C PRO A 5 -22.36 -8.16 -4.58
N ARG A 6 -22.13 -7.18 -5.46
CA ARG A 6 -21.00 -6.23 -5.37
C ARG A 6 -21.03 -5.41 -4.08
N ASP A 7 -22.21 -5.04 -3.61
CA ASP A 7 -22.46 -4.28 -2.38
C ASP A 7 -22.19 -5.08 -1.08
N LYS A 8 -21.97 -6.39 -1.19
CA LYS A 8 -21.65 -7.27 -0.05
C LYS A 8 -20.15 -7.57 0.08
N VAL A 9 -19.31 -6.95 -0.73
CA VAL A 9 -17.87 -7.17 -0.75
C VAL A 9 -17.17 -5.82 -0.61
N ILE A 10 -16.23 -5.74 0.34
CA ILE A 10 -15.29 -4.61 0.40
C ILE A 10 -14.12 -4.96 -0.51
N LEU A 11 -14.05 -4.29 -1.66
CA LEU A 11 -12.99 -4.48 -2.63
C LEU A 11 -11.89 -3.43 -2.41
N ALA A 12 -10.73 -3.90 -1.98
CA ALA A 12 -9.53 -3.10 -1.88
C ALA A 12 -8.55 -3.40 -3.03
N THR A 13 -7.97 -2.36 -3.62
CA THR A 13 -6.88 -2.47 -4.61
C THR A 13 -5.86 -1.36 -4.39
N LYS A 14 -4.81 -1.33 -5.21
CA LYS A 14 -3.69 -0.42 -5.00
C LYS A 14 -3.23 0.25 -6.28
N VAL A 15 -2.72 1.47 -6.13
CA VAL A 15 -1.92 2.18 -7.12
C VAL A 15 -0.46 2.14 -6.68
N SER A 16 0.46 1.81 -7.59
CA SER A 16 1.90 1.84 -7.29
C SER A 16 2.37 3.28 -7.02
N GLY A 17 3.25 3.46 -6.03
CA GLY A 17 4.02 4.70 -5.88
C GLY A 17 5.23 4.71 -6.81
N TYR A 18 6.32 5.33 -6.36
CA TYR A 18 7.53 5.49 -7.17
C TYR A 18 8.06 4.14 -7.66
N SER A 19 8.21 3.96 -8.97
CA SER A 19 8.83 2.75 -9.52
C SER A 19 9.40 2.97 -10.91
N ASP A 20 10.54 2.35 -11.15
CA ASP A 20 11.18 2.18 -12.46
C ASP A 20 10.48 1.15 -13.36
N ARG A 21 9.44 0.47 -12.84
CA ARG A 21 8.65 -0.53 -13.57
C ARG A 21 7.64 0.16 -14.49
N THR A 22 8.15 0.76 -15.55
CA THR A 22 7.38 1.55 -16.53
C THR A 22 6.21 0.76 -17.15
N PHE A 23 6.34 -0.56 -17.30
CA PHE A 23 5.26 -1.44 -17.80
C PHE A 23 3.95 -1.40 -16.96
N LEU A 24 3.96 -0.81 -15.77
CA LEU A 24 2.76 -0.61 -14.97
C LEU A 24 1.82 0.46 -15.54
N ARG A 25 2.31 1.32 -16.44
CA ARG A 25 1.62 2.50 -16.97
C ARG A 25 1.92 2.70 -18.45
N ASP A 26 0.95 3.16 -19.21
CA ASP A 26 1.15 3.38 -20.64
C ASP A 26 2.03 4.63 -20.83
N ASN A 27 3.11 4.48 -21.59
CA ASN A 27 4.05 5.56 -21.93
C ASN A 27 4.71 6.24 -20.72
N ALA A 28 4.78 5.58 -19.55
CA ALA A 28 5.44 6.15 -18.39
C ALA A 28 6.96 6.05 -18.51
N GLU A 29 7.66 7.18 -18.38
CA GLU A 29 9.11 7.19 -18.15
C GLU A 29 9.47 6.76 -16.71
N MET A 30 8.57 7.07 -15.77
CA MET A 30 8.68 6.71 -14.35
C MET A 30 7.27 6.61 -13.78
N VAL A 31 7.00 5.56 -12.99
CA VAL A 31 5.74 5.47 -12.25
C VAL A 31 5.84 6.34 -11.01
N ARG A 32 4.84 7.20 -10.81
CA ARG A 32 4.76 8.14 -9.68
C ARG A 32 3.38 8.08 -9.04
N ALA A 33 3.24 8.59 -7.82
CA ALA A 33 1.93 8.80 -7.20
C ALA A 33 1.29 10.14 -7.64
N ASP A 34 1.41 10.52 -8.91
CA ASP A 34 0.80 11.76 -9.43
C ASP A 34 -0.59 11.51 -10.04
N ALA A 35 -1.30 12.59 -10.37
CA ALA A 35 -2.67 12.50 -10.88
C ALA A 35 -2.81 11.66 -12.15
N PRO A 36 -1.98 11.82 -13.21
CA PRO A 36 -2.06 10.97 -14.40
C PRO A 36 -1.88 9.48 -14.09
N ASN A 37 -0.84 9.13 -13.32
CA ASN A 37 -0.54 7.73 -12.98
C ASN A 37 -1.64 7.11 -12.10
N ILE A 38 -2.19 7.89 -11.16
CA ILE A 38 -3.26 7.43 -10.27
C ILE A 38 -4.55 7.16 -11.06
N LYS A 39 -4.98 8.10 -11.91
CA LYS A 39 -6.19 7.96 -12.72
C LYS A 39 -6.12 6.76 -13.66
N GLU A 40 -5.04 6.65 -14.43
CA GLU A 40 -4.84 5.53 -15.35
C GLU A 40 -4.86 4.17 -14.63
N SER A 41 -4.21 4.09 -13.46
CA SER A 41 -4.20 2.88 -12.65
C SER A 41 -5.59 2.45 -12.19
N VAL A 42 -6.43 3.42 -11.83
CA VAL A 42 -7.78 3.18 -11.35
C VAL A 42 -8.68 2.74 -12.49
N GLU A 43 -8.66 3.43 -13.64
CA GLU A 43 -9.41 3.01 -14.84
C GLU A 43 -9.09 1.57 -15.23
N LYS A 44 -7.80 1.25 -15.33
CA LYS A 44 -7.35 -0.10 -15.67
C LYS A 44 -7.74 -1.12 -14.61
N SER A 45 -7.76 -0.74 -13.33
CA SER A 45 -8.17 -1.64 -12.24
C SER A 45 -9.66 -1.91 -12.27
N LEU A 46 -10.49 -0.89 -12.44
CA LEU A 46 -11.95 -1.00 -12.56
C LEU A 46 -12.34 -1.91 -13.74
N SER A 47 -11.70 -1.69 -14.90
CA SER A 47 -11.88 -2.54 -16.08
C SER A 47 -11.54 -4.01 -15.81
N ARG A 48 -10.34 -4.30 -15.26
CA ARG A 48 -9.93 -5.68 -14.92
C ARG A 48 -10.79 -6.33 -13.84
N LEU A 49 -11.27 -5.55 -12.89
CA LEU A 49 -12.11 -6.02 -11.79
C LEU A 49 -13.59 -6.13 -12.21
N SER A 50 -13.94 -5.55 -13.36
CA SER A 50 -15.31 -5.48 -13.91
C SER A 50 -16.30 -4.92 -12.88
N THR A 51 -15.98 -3.72 -12.37
CA THR A 51 -16.78 -2.97 -11.39
C THR A 51 -16.60 -1.48 -11.62
N ASP A 52 -17.59 -0.68 -11.24
CA ASP A 52 -17.57 0.78 -11.45
C ASP A 52 -16.91 1.54 -10.29
N TYR A 53 -16.76 0.89 -9.14
CA TYR A 53 -16.14 1.49 -7.96
C TYR A 53 -15.24 0.52 -7.18
N ILE A 54 -14.30 1.11 -6.44
CA ILE A 54 -13.40 0.51 -5.45
C ILE A 54 -13.81 1.01 -4.07
N ASP A 55 -13.92 0.10 -3.09
CA ASP A 55 -14.26 0.52 -1.71
C ASP A 55 -13.06 1.19 -1.03
N LEU A 56 -11.86 0.64 -1.24
CA LEU A 56 -10.64 1.16 -0.62
C LEU A 56 -9.47 1.13 -1.61
N LEU A 57 -8.95 2.30 -1.95
CA LEU A 57 -7.75 2.43 -2.77
C LEU A 57 -6.54 2.75 -1.89
N HIS A 58 -5.50 1.92 -1.94
CA HIS A 58 -4.22 2.20 -1.29
C HIS A 58 -3.19 2.75 -2.27
N ILE A 59 -2.40 3.74 -1.85
CA ILE A 59 -1.07 3.94 -2.42
C ILE A 59 -0.18 2.79 -1.92
N HIS A 60 0.32 1.96 -2.83
CA HIS A 60 0.96 0.68 -2.52
C HIS A 60 2.30 0.82 -1.79
N TRP A 61 3.07 1.84 -2.16
CA TRP A 61 4.26 2.28 -1.45
C TRP A 61 4.45 3.76 -1.73
N PRO A 62 5.19 4.51 -0.89
CA PRO A 62 5.34 5.95 -1.06
C PRO A 62 6.02 6.35 -2.37
N ASP A 63 5.71 7.56 -2.85
CA ASP A 63 6.46 8.19 -3.95
C ASP A 63 7.85 8.67 -3.50
N ARG A 64 7.95 9.14 -2.26
CA ARG A 64 9.24 9.49 -1.66
C ARG A 64 10.05 8.23 -1.36
N TYR A 65 11.35 8.42 -1.17
CA TYR A 65 12.18 7.36 -0.61
C TYR A 65 11.74 7.02 0.82
N VAL A 66 11.59 5.73 1.07
CA VAL A 66 11.41 5.10 2.37
C VAL A 66 12.22 3.81 2.37
N ALA A 67 12.79 3.45 3.51
CA ALA A 67 13.47 2.16 3.68
C ALA A 67 12.44 1.03 3.56
N LEU A 68 12.49 0.28 2.47
CA LEU A 68 11.59 -0.84 2.17
C LEU A 68 12.40 -2.04 1.66
N TYR A 69 11.77 -3.22 1.67
CA TYR A 69 12.27 -4.44 1.01
C TYR A 69 13.68 -4.84 1.45
N GLY A 70 13.89 -4.99 2.75
CA GLY A 70 15.16 -5.40 3.35
C GLY A 70 15.98 -4.25 3.95
N GLU A 71 15.62 -3.00 3.65
CA GLU A 71 16.15 -1.84 4.36
C GLU A 71 15.34 -1.58 5.64
N PHE A 72 16.04 -1.34 6.77
CA PHE A 72 15.43 -1.08 8.07
C PHE A 72 15.62 0.36 8.56
N SER A 73 16.62 1.07 8.02
CA SER A 73 17.01 2.41 8.45
C SER A 73 16.90 3.37 7.28
N TYR A 74 16.36 4.57 7.55
CA TYR A 74 16.27 5.62 6.56
C TYR A 74 17.66 6.14 6.19
N ASP A 75 18.04 6.01 4.91
CA ASP A 75 19.26 6.61 4.36
C ASP A 75 18.96 8.02 3.82
N SER A 76 19.47 9.05 4.51
CA SER A 76 19.28 10.45 4.09
C SER A 76 19.88 10.78 2.73
N THR A 77 20.88 10.01 2.27
CA THR A 77 21.51 10.23 0.96
C THR A 77 20.61 9.83 -0.21
N LYS A 78 19.62 8.97 0.03
CA LYS A 78 18.62 8.52 -0.95
C LYS A 78 17.40 9.44 -1.03
N TRP A 79 17.42 10.57 -0.31
CA TRP A 79 16.36 11.56 -0.40
C TRP A 79 16.22 12.03 -1.86
N LYS A 80 14.97 12.16 -2.31
CA LYS A 80 14.63 12.65 -3.64
C LYS A 80 13.33 13.44 -3.61
N PRO A 81 13.14 14.41 -4.53
CA PRO A 81 11.87 15.08 -4.71
C PRO A 81 10.75 14.07 -5.00
N SER A 82 9.68 14.15 -4.21
CA SER A 82 8.47 13.34 -4.39
C SER A 82 7.29 14.19 -4.80
N VAL A 83 6.26 13.55 -5.37
CA VAL A 83 4.94 14.18 -5.52
C VAL A 83 4.49 14.66 -4.13
N PRO A 84 4.10 15.93 -3.95
CA PRO A 84 3.64 16.44 -2.66
C PRO A 84 2.42 15.67 -2.15
N PHE A 85 2.32 15.46 -0.84
CA PHE A 85 1.20 14.74 -0.22
C PHE A 85 -0.16 15.35 -0.60
N GLU A 86 -0.25 16.67 -0.68
CA GLU A 86 -1.44 17.40 -1.09
C GLU A 86 -1.86 17.06 -2.52
N ASP A 87 -0.90 16.95 -3.44
CA ASP A 87 -1.19 16.66 -4.84
C ASP A 87 -1.59 15.18 -5.03
N GLN A 88 -0.99 14.28 -4.25
CA GLN A 88 -1.45 12.88 -4.16
C GLN A 88 -2.90 12.82 -3.66
N LEU A 89 -3.25 13.58 -2.62
CA LEU A 89 -4.61 13.63 -2.07
C LEU A 89 -5.61 14.30 -3.01
N LYS A 90 -5.24 15.35 -3.73
CA LYS A 90 -6.10 15.98 -4.75
C LYS A 90 -6.44 14.99 -5.87
N ALA A 91 -5.45 14.26 -6.36
CA ALA A 91 -5.68 13.20 -7.35
C ALA A 91 -6.66 12.12 -6.85
N LEU A 92 -6.53 11.74 -5.57
CA LEU A 92 -7.45 10.80 -4.94
C LEU A 92 -8.84 11.39 -4.68
N GLN A 93 -8.94 12.68 -4.36
CA GLN A 93 -10.20 13.39 -4.20
C GLN A 93 -11.01 13.39 -5.50
N GLU A 94 -10.36 13.68 -6.63
CA GLU A 94 -11.02 13.66 -7.94
C GLU A 94 -11.67 12.29 -8.23
N LEU A 95 -10.99 11.19 -7.89
CA LEU A 95 -11.53 9.84 -8.04
C LEU A 95 -12.69 9.53 -7.08
N ILE A 96 -12.70 10.15 -5.90
CA ILE A 96 -13.83 10.06 -4.95
C ILE A 96 -15.02 10.84 -5.50
N ASP A 97 -14.79 12.05 -6.01
CA ASP A 97 -15.83 12.89 -6.60
C ASP A 97 -16.45 12.25 -7.86
N GLU A 98 -15.64 11.54 -8.65
CA GLU A 98 -16.08 10.73 -9.78
C GLU A 98 -16.83 9.45 -9.36
N GLY A 99 -16.90 9.12 -8.06
CA GLY A 99 -17.57 7.94 -7.53
C GLY A 99 -16.82 6.61 -7.74
N LYS A 100 -15.60 6.67 -8.27
CA LYS A 100 -14.75 5.50 -8.58
C LYS A 100 -14.09 4.91 -7.35
N VAL A 101 -13.88 5.72 -6.31
CA VAL A 101 -13.24 5.32 -5.06
C VAL A 101 -14.09 5.82 -3.88
N ARG A 102 -14.30 4.99 -2.86
CA ARG A 102 -15.04 5.40 -1.64
C ARG A 102 -14.13 5.87 -0.51
N TYR A 103 -13.07 5.11 -0.25
CA TYR A 103 -12.11 5.40 0.81
C TYR A 103 -10.69 5.24 0.30
N ILE A 104 -9.76 5.91 0.97
CA ILE A 104 -8.35 5.90 0.63
C ILE A 104 -7.50 5.42 1.81
N GLY A 105 -6.39 4.79 1.49
CA GLY A 105 -5.39 4.39 2.46
C GLY A 105 -3.98 4.45 1.89
N VAL A 106 -3.03 4.09 2.72
CA VAL A 106 -1.62 3.98 2.35
C VAL A 106 -1.10 2.58 2.66
N SER A 107 0.05 2.23 2.11
CA SER A 107 0.70 0.94 2.31
C SER A 107 2.20 1.17 2.32
N ASN A 108 2.92 0.38 3.12
CA ASN A 108 4.37 0.52 3.27
C ASN A 108 4.78 1.94 3.68
N GLU A 109 3.97 2.59 4.50
CA GLU A 109 4.19 3.95 4.99
C GLU A 109 4.84 3.94 6.39
N THR A 110 5.34 5.10 6.78
CA THR A 110 5.88 5.41 8.11
C THR A 110 4.99 6.40 8.84
N SER A 111 5.22 6.59 10.13
CA SER A 111 4.55 7.60 10.97
C SER A 111 4.58 8.99 10.34
N TYR A 112 5.73 9.40 9.80
CA TYR A 112 5.90 10.64 9.07
C TYR A 112 4.90 10.77 7.93
N GLY A 113 4.80 9.76 7.05
CA GLY A 113 3.89 9.81 5.92
C GLY A 113 2.43 9.86 6.34
N VAL A 114 2.03 9.03 7.31
CA VAL A 114 0.67 9.06 7.87
C VAL A 114 0.32 10.44 8.41
N MET A 115 1.19 11.03 9.23
CA MET A 115 0.98 12.36 9.78
C MET A 115 0.91 13.43 8.70
N ARG A 116 1.75 13.35 7.65
CA ARG A 116 1.72 14.28 6.53
C ARG A 116 0.43 14.20 5.72
N PHE A 117 -0.07 12.99 5.44
CA PHE A 117 -1.38 12.80 4.80
C PHE A 117 -2.52 13.35 5.64
N VAL A 118 -2.55 13.04 6.95
CA VAL A 118 -3.61 13.52 7.86
C VAL A 118 -3.57 15.05 8.00
N GLN A 119 -2.37 15.64 8.06
CA GLN A 119 -2.21 17.09 8.13
C GLN A 119 -2.66 17.77 6.82
N ALA A 120 -2.27 17.24 5.67
CA ALA A 120 -2.69 17.77 4.37
C ALA A 120 -4.21 17.68 4.18
N ALA A 121 -4.82 16.55 4.58
CA ALA A 121 -6.27 16.37 4.61
C ALA A 121 -6.96 17.48 5.42
N LYS A 122 -6.45 17.74 6.64
CA LYS A 122 -7.01 18.76 7.54
C LYS A 122 -6.84 20.18 7.01
N LEU A 123 -5.66 20.54 6.51
CA LEU A 123 -5.34 21.91 6.08
C LEU A 123 -6.10 22.31 4.81
N HIS A 124 -6.28 21.37 3.89
CA HIS A 124 -6.81 21.67 2.55
C HIS A 124 -8.24 21.16 2.33
N GLY A 125 -8.89 20.60 3.36
CA GLY A 125 -10.21 19.99 3.23
C GLY A 125 -10.21 18.78 2.29
N LEU A 126 -9.09 18.04 2.25
CA LEU A 126 -8.86 16.88 1.39
C LEU A 126 -9.24 15.58 2.12
N PRO A 127 -9.38 14.46 1.40
CA PRO A 127 -9.89 13.23 1.99
C PRO A 127 -8.86 12.65 2.96
N LYS A 128 -9.34 12.15 4.11
CA LYS A 128 -8.48 11.56 5.13
C LYS A 128 -8.24 10.07 4.84
N ILE A 129 -6.99 9.63 4.97
CA ILE A 129 -6.66 8.21 4.93
C ILE A 129 -7.29 7.44 6.10
N VAL A 130 -7.91 6.29 5.81
CA VAL A 130 -8.62 5.49 6.83
C VAL A 130 -7.87 4.23 7.24
N SER A 131 -6.88 3.82 6.45
CA SER A 131 -6.10 2.61 6.72
C SER A 131 -4.66 2.69 6.25
N ILE A 132 -3.82 1.89 6.90
CA ILE A 132 -2.46 1.60 6.50
C ILE A 132 -2.28 0.08 6.33
N GLN A 133 -1.77 -0.35 5.17
CA GLN A 133 -1.44 -1.76 4.91
C GLN A 133 0.07 -1.98 5.08
N ASN A 134 0.50 -2.39 6.28
CA ASN A 134 1.92 -2.66 6.57
C ASN A 134 2.16 -4.12 6.94
N GLY A 135 3.41 -4.57 6.77
CA GLY A 135 3.83 -5.89 7.16
C GLY A 135 3.83 -6.01 8.67
N TYR A 136 3.11 -7.00 9.20
CA TYR A 136 3.03 -7.22 10.64
C TYR A 136 2.88 -8.71 10.94
N SER A 137 3.84 -9.25 11.69
CA SER A 137 3.91 -10.67 12.06
C SER A 137 4.75 -10.83 13.32
N LEU A 138 4.84 -12.06 13.86
CA LEU A 138 5.76 -12.35 14.96
C LEU A 138 7.23 -12.01 14.63
N LEU A 139 7.60 -12.03 13.35
CA LEU A 139 8.96 -11.73 12.88
C LEU A 139 9.19 -10.23 12.62
N VAL A 140 8.13 -9.47 12.35
CA VAL A 140 8.19 -8.07 11.94
C VAL A 140 7.18 -7.27 12.76
N ARG A 141 7.65 -6.72 13.88
CA ARG A 141 6.84 -5.97 14.85
C ARG A 141 7.27 -4.52 14.98
N CYS A 142 8.58 -4.28 15.07
CA CYS A 142 9.14 -2.96 15.39
C CYS A 142 8.68 -1.86 14.44
N SER A 143 8.62 -2.14 13.13
CA SER A 143 8.18 -1.17 12.12
C SER A 143 6.77 -0.65 12.34
N PHE A 144 5.89 -1.43 12.99
CA PHE A 144 4.54 -0.96 13.32
C PHE A 144 4.43 -0.51 14.78
N GLU A 145 4.90 -1.33 15.73
CA GLU A 145 4.69 -1.06 17.16
C GLU A 145 5.45 0.15 17.67
N VAL A 146 6.66 0.39 17.16
CA VAL A 146 7.49 1.51 17.60
C VAL A 146 7.17 2.77 16.81
N ASP A 147 6.98 2.66 15.50
CA ASP A 147 6.79 3.82 14.63
C ASP A 147 5.31 4.25 14.51
N LEU A 148 4.40 3.31 14.26
CA LEU A 148 3.06 3.61 13.75
C LEU A 148 1.94 3.47 14.78
N ALA A 149 2.10 2.64 15.80
CA ALA A 149 1.01 2.29 16.73
C ALA A 149 0.42 3.52 17.42
N GLU A 150 1.27 4.45 17.87
CA GLU A 150 0.82 5.71 18.47
C GLU A 150 0.03 6.54 17.47
N VAL A 151 0.58 6.84 16.30
CA VAL A 151 -0.09 7.65 15.27
C VAL A 151 -1.43 7.01 14.84
N CYS A 152 -1.46 5.70 14.65
CA CYS A 152 -2.64 4.98 14.17
C CYS A 152 -3.75 4.84 15.21
N HIS A 153 -3.45 5.07 16.49
CA HIS A 153 -4.39 4.88 17.60
C HIS A 153 -5.75 5.60 17.36
N PRO A 154 -6.89 5.01 17.75
CA PRO A 154 -8.22 5.61 17.55
C PRO A 154 -8.39 7.04 18.10
N ASN A 155 -7.70 7.37 19.20
CA ASN A 155 -7.73 8.72 19.78
C ASN A 155 -6.77 9.72 19.11
N ASN A 156 -5.90 9.25 18.21
CA ASN A 156 -4.92 10.07 17.48
C ASN A 156 -5.40 10.25 16.04
N CYS A 157 -4.74 9.60 15.06
CA CYS A 157 -5.18 9.70 13.66
C CYS A 157 -6.31 8.74 13.31
N ASN A 158 -6.64 7.74 14.13
CA ASN A 158 -7.66 6.72 13.84
C ASN A 158 -7.49 6.11 12.44
N VAL A 159 -6.33 5.49 12.21
CA VAL A 159 -5.97 4.86 10.93
C VAL A 159 -5.80 3.36 11.19
N GLY A 160 -6.66 2.53 10.60
CA GLY A 160 -6.67 1.10 10.85
C GLY A 160 -5.51 0.36 10.18
N LEU A 161 -4.85 -0.55 10.90
CA LEU A 161 -3.86 -1.46 10.31
C LEU A 161 -4.55 -2.60 9.55
N LEU A 162 -4.21 -2.75 8.27
CA LEU A 162 -4.48 -3.94 7.48
C LEU A 162 -3.18 -4.74 7.35
N ALA A 163 -2.92 -5.66 8.28
CA ALA A 163 -1.68 -6.42 8.32
C ALA A 163 -1.50 -7.33 7.08
N TYR A 164 -0.35 -7.26 6.42
CA TYR A 164 0.04 -8.23 5.40
C TYR A 164 1.19 -9.13 5.89
N SER A 165 1.35 -10.28 5.22
CA SER A 165 2.34 -11.31 5.56
C SER A 165 2.34 -11.74 7.04
N PRO A 166 1.18 -12.04 7.65
CA PRO A 166 1.11 -12.42 9.07
C PRO A 166 1.91 -13.70 9.40
N LEU A 167 2.17 -14.55 8.40
CA LEU A 167 2.96 -15.77 8.52
C LEU A 167 4.38 -15.64 7.93
N GLY A 168 4.83 -14.43 7.59
CA GLY A 168 6.17 -14.18 7.02
C GLY A 168 6.44 -15.02 5.78
N SER A 169 5.61 -14.90 4.74
CA SER A 169 5.70 -15.76 3.53
C SER A 169 5.63 -17.29 3.82
N GLY A 170 5.04 -17.66 4.96
CA GLY A 170 4.88 -19.03 5.43
C GLY A 170 6.01 -19.53 6.32
N VAL A 171 7.01 -18.71 6.65
CA VAL A 171 8.11 -19.08 7.56
C VAL A 171 7.57 -19.50 8.93
N LEU A 172 6.59 -18.76 9.45
CA LEU A 172 5.98 -19.01 10.75
C LEU A 172 5.13 -20.30 10.80
N THR A 173 4.95 -21.02 9.69
CA THR A 173 4.31 -22.34 9.72
C THR A 173 5.32 -23.46 10.04
N GLY A 174 6.61 -23.15 10.13
CA GLY A 174 7.68 -24.13 10.39
C GLY A 174 8.02 -25.04 9.19
N LYS A 175 7.36 -24.88 8.04
CA LYS A 175 7.55 -25.79 6.89
C LYS A 175 8.95 -25.74 6.27
N TYR A 176 9.70 -24.67 6.51
CA TYR A 176 11.09 -24.52 6.03
C TYR A 176 12.14 -25.05 7.03
N LEU A 177 11.73 -25.66 8.15
CA LEU A 177 12.66 -26.21 9.14
C LEU A 177 13.18 -27.60 8.76
N ASP A 178 12.48 -28.31 7.88
CA ASP A 178 12.85 -29.65 7.41
C ASP A 178 13.05 -29.67 5.88
N ASP A 179 14.31 -29.73 5.48
CA ASP A 179 14.72 -29.82 4.08
C ASP A 179 14.26 -31.12 3.40
N ASN A 180 13.96 -32.17 4.19
CA ASN A 180 13.48 -33.46 3.69
C ASN A 180 11.97 -33.52 3.50
N SER A 181 11.24 -32.43 3.77
CA SER A 181 9.82 -32.37 3.45
C SER A 181 9.62 -32.58 1.95
N GLY A 182 8.88 -33.63 1.56
CA GLY A 182 8.70 -34.02 0.14
C GLY A 182 8.09 -32.92 -0.75
N ASN A 183 7.55 -31.86 -0.15
CA ASN A 183 6.99 -30.69 -0.82
C ASN A 183 7.90 -29.45 -0.82
N SER A 184 9.16 -29.55 -0.36
CA SER A 184 10.06 -28.39 -0.17
C SER A 184 10.22 -27.53 -1.41
N LYS A 185 10.31 -28.13 -2.60
CA LYS A 185 10.41 -27.42 -3.89
C LYS A 185 9.16 -26.59 -4.24
N SER A 186 8.00 -26.91 -3.66
CA SER A 186 6.75 -26.16 -3.89
C SER A 186 6.57 -24.96 -2.96
N PHE A 187 7.46 -24.78 -1.98
CA PHE A 187 7.34 -23.68 -1.04
C PHE A 187 7.66 -22.34 -1.71
N ARG A 188 6.93 -21.29 -1.31
CA ARG A 188 6.97 -19.98 -1.96
C ARG A 188 8.39 -19.41 -2.08
N LEU A 189 9.17 -19.47 -1.01
CA LEU A 189 10.54 -18.90 -0.99
C LEU A 189 11.53 -19.73 -1.83
N ASN A 190 11.23 -21.00 -2.07
CA ASN A 190 12.03 -21.88 -2.91
C ASN A 190 11.65 -21.73 -4.41
N LEU A 191 10.38 -21.44 -4.70
CA LEU A 191 9.90 -21.14 -6.06
C LEU A 191 10.34 -19.75 -6.54
N PHE A 192 10.39 -18.78 -5.64
CA PHE A 192 10.73 -17.39 -5.95
C PHE A 192 11.88 -16.91 -5.05
N PRO A 193 13.11 -17.39 -5.29
CA PRO A 193 14.27 -16.95 -4.53
C PRO A 193 14.45 -15.44 -4.72
N GLY A 194 14.62 -14.72 -3.60
CA GLY A 194 14.71 -13.25 -3.59
C GLY A 194 13.38 -12.50 -3.53
N TYR A 195 12.23 -13.19 -3.44
CA TYR A 195 10.92 -12.56 -3.24
C TYR A 195 10.64 -12.31 -1.74
N MET A 196 11.47 -11.48 -1.11
CA MET A 196 11.23 -10.81 0.18
C MET A 196 11.98 -9.48 0.22
#